data_AF-J9FWF6-F1
#
_entry.id   AF-J9FWF6-F1
#
_cell.length_a   1.000
_cell.length_b   1.000
_cell.length_c   1.000
_cell.angle_alpha   90.00
_cell.angle_beta   90.00
_cell.angle_gamma   90.00
#
_symmetry.space_group_name_H-M   'P 1'
#
loop_
_entity.id
_entity.type
_entity.pdbx_description
1 polymer ?
#
loop_
_entity_poly.entity_id
_entity_poly.type
_entity_poly.pdbx_seq_one_letter_code
_entity_poly.pdbx_strand_id
1 'polypeptide(L)'
;QLKNSLDVVEVEMDPPSLDDTMPDNERLSRALRKFLNIKRVRIPYTVLKKLPDVLRDNNFKVKCVLRATSEDMFVYDVFGIDEEVIMGGLAIDIGTTTVSAVLINMENGDILAKGSAGNGQIRFGADVINRIIESRKPGGKKKLQDAVIKETINPMIREMCKSAGLSRNQIYRMCVASNTTMNHLFAGINADPLRMEPYIPAFFKTNSLFASDVGIDINQDAHIIVAPNIGSYVGGDITAGTLVSMIWNRPEFSLFVDLGTNGELVFGNSEFMMSCACSAGPAFEGGDISCGMR
;
A
#
# COMPACT_ATOMS: atom_id res chain seq x y z
N GLN A 1 0.96 21.89 1.34
CA GLN A 1 1.32 21.02 2.48
C GLN A 1 0.68 19.66 2.25
N LEU A 2 1.46 18.58 2.23
CA LEU A 2 0.89 17.22 2.15
C LEU A 2 0.23 16.93 3.51
N LYS A 3 -1.06 16.58 3.50
CA LYS A 3 -1.81 16.23 4.70
C LYS A 3 -2.39 14.84 4.54
N ASN A 4 -2.46 14.09 5.63
CA ASN A 4 -3.19 12.83 5.64
C ASN A 4 -4.68 13.11 5.35
N SER A 5 -5.30 12.21 4.59
CA SER A 5 -6.74 12.28 4.26
C SER A 5 -7.60 11.43 5.19
N LEU A 6 -6.96 10.66 6.08
CA LEU A 6 -7.61 9.90 7.14
C LEU A 6 -7.60 10.69 8.45
N ASP A 7 -8.65 10.48 9.23
CA ASP A 7 -8.86 11.11 10.52
C ASP A 7 -9.61 10.17 11.46
N VAL A 8 -9.47 10.41 12.77
CA VAL A 8 -10.28 9.76 13.81
C VAL A 8 -11.23 10.79 14.40
N VAL A 9 -12.52 10.53 14.30
CA VAL A 9 -13.56 11.44 14.81
C VAL A 9 -14.37 10.78 15.91
N GLU A 10 -14.68 11.54 16.95
CA GLU A 10 -15.61 11.13 18.00
C GLU A 10 -17.03 11.58 17.63
N VAL A 11 -17.98 10.66 17.78
CA VAL A 11 -19.37 10.88 17.38
C VAL A 11 -20.29 10.37 18.47
N GLU A 12 -21.24 11.22 18.87
CA GLU A 12 -22.31 10.89 19.80
C GLU A 12 -23.65 10.89 19.06
N MET A 13 -24.46 9.87 19.34
CA MET A 13 -25.79 9.67 18.77
C MET A 13 -26.80 9.40 19.88
N ASP A 14 -28.05 9.80 19.65
CA ASP A 14 -29.14 9.43 20.53
C ASP A 14 -29.44 7.92 20.39
N PRO A 15 -29.66 7.17 21.49
CA PRO A 15 -30.11 5.79 21.43
C PRO A 15 -31.46 5.65 20.69
N PRO A 16 -31.72 4.49 20.05
CA PRO A 16 -33.00 4.25 19.39
C PRO A 16 -34.16 4.23 20.39
N SER A 17 -35.32 4.69 19.96
CA SER A 17 -36.55 4.71 20.74
C SER A 17 -37.76 4.36 19.87
N LEU A 18 -38.95 4.27 20.46
CA LEU A 18 -40.19 4.10 19.69
C LEU A 18 -40.47 5.30 18.77
N ASP A 19 -39.99 6.49 19.13
CA ASP A 19 -40.14 7.73 18.36
C ASP A 19 -39.02 7.91 17.31
N ASP A 20 -37.86 7.28 17.51
CA ASP A 20 -36.72 7.29 16.58
C ASP A 20 -36.24 5.86 16.27
N THR A 21 -36.89 5.25 15.27
CA THR A 21 -36.62 3.88 14.79
C THR A 21 -35.51 3.82 13.74
N MET A 22 -34.71 4.89 13.56
CA MET A 22 -33.64 4.96 12.57
C MET A 22 -32.61 3.84 12.76
N PRO A 23 -32.25 3.09 11.70
CA PRO A 23 -31.27 2.02 11.79
C PRO A 23 -29.85 2.54 12.04
N ASP A 24 -28.99 1.70 12.61
CA ASP A 24 -27.66 2.06 13.10
C ASP A 24 -26.76 2.71 12.03
N ASN A 25 -26.79 2.22 10.78
CA ASN A 25 -26.02 2.77 9.67
C ASN A 25 -26.48 4.17 9.26
N GLU A 26 -27.79 4.44 9.27
CA GLU A 26 -28.34 5.77 9.00
C GLU A 26 -28.09 6.72 10.17
N ARG A 27 -28.19 6.24 11.40
CA ARG A 27 -27.89 6.99 12.63
C ARG A 27 -26.45 7.50 12.62
N LEU A 28 -25.50 6.61 12.36
CA LEU A 28 -24.08 6.97 12.21
C LEU A 28 -23.86 7.92 11.03
N SER A 29 -24.46 7.62 9.87
CA SER A 29 -24.34 8.49 8.70
C SER A 29 -24.86 9.90 8.97
N ARG A 30 -26.01 10.04 9.66
CA ARG A 30 -26.60 11.33 10.04
C ARG A 30 -25.67 12.12 10.95
N ALA A 31 -25.10 11.46 11.96
CA ALA A 31 -24.19 12.10 12.90
C ALA A 31 -22.89 12.57 12.23
N LEU A 32 -22.28 11.74 11.38
CA LEU A 32 -21.09 12.11 10.61
C LEU A 32 -21.35 13.28 9.64
N ARG A 33 -22.48 13.27 8.93
CA ARG A 33 -22.87 14.38 8.04
C ARG A 33 -22.96 15.72 8.77
N LYS A 34 -23.50 15.71 10.00
CA LYS A 34 -23.58 16.90 10.86
C LYS A 34 -22.20 17.39 11.29
N PHE A 35 -21.27 16.46 11.55
CA PHE A 35 -19.91 16.78 12.01
C PHE A 35 -19.06 17.47 10.95
N LEU A 36 -19.07 17.00 9.69
CA LEU A 36 -18.16 17.47 8.63
C LEU A 36 -18.84 18.20 7.46
N ASN A 37 -20.16 18.39 7.48
CA ASN A 37 -20.94 19.03 6.43
C ASN A 37 -20.78 18.40 5.02
N ILE A 38 -20.53 17.10 4.94
CA ILE A 38 -20.43 16.34 3.68
C ILE A 38 -21.71 15.53 3.47
N LYS A 39 -22.19 15.44 2.23
CA LYS A 39 -23.49 14.83 1.90
C LYS A 39 -23.48 13.30 1.84
N ARG A 40 -22.37 12.69 1.43
CA ARG A 40 -22.28 11.25 1.16
C ARG A 40 -21.36 10.57 2.16
N VAL A 41 -21.90 9.61 2.91
CA VAL A 41 -21.15 8.73 3.81
C VAL A 41 -21.27 7.31 3.27
N ARG A 42 -20.13 6.62 3.16
CA ARG A 42 -20.04 5.21 2.77
C ARG A 42 -19.57 4.41 3.97
N ILE A 43 -20.33 3.38 4.33
CA ILE A 43 -20.01 2.45 5.41
C ILE A 43 -19.84 1.07 4.76
N PRO A 44 -18.62 0.51 4.74
CA PRO A 44 -18.36 -0.79 4.13
C PRO A 44 -18.93 -1.94 4.98
N TYR A 45 -19.00 -3.12 4.37
CA TYR A 45 -19.51 -4.33 5.01
C TYR A 45 -18.77 -4.67 6.31
N THR A 46 -17.45 -4.49 6.33
CA THR A 46 -16.57 -4.72 7.50
C THR A 46 -17.04 -3.94 8.73
N VAL A 47 -17.39 -2.66 8.56
CA VAL A 47 -17.93 -1.80 9.62
C VAL A 47 -19.35 -2.22 9.99
N LEU A 48 -20.22 -2.46 8.99
CA LEU A 48 -21.61 -2.85 9.23
C LEU A 48 -21.74 -4.11 10.10
N LYS A 49 -20.81 -5.05 10.00
CA LYS A 49 -20.83 -6.30 10.80
C LYS A 49 -20.71 -6.06 12.30
N LYS A 50 -19.93 -5.07 12.74
CA LYS A 50 -19.69 -4.80 14.16
C LYS A 50 -20.40 -3.56 14.69
N LEU A 51 -20.94 -2.74 13.79
CA LEU A 51 -21.58 -1.48 14.13
C LEU A 51 -22.67 -1.62 15.21
N PRO A 52 -23.62 -2.59 15.13
CA PRO A 52 -24.69 -2.68 16.12
C PRO A 52 -24.19 -2.93 17.55
N ASP A 53 -23.16 -3.77 17.68
CA ASP A 53 -22.60 -4.16 18.98
C ASP A 53 -21.80 -3.00 19.57
N VAL A 54 -20.87 -2.42 18.78
CA VAL A 54 -20.03 -1.29 19.23
C VAL A 54 -20.86 -0.08 19.65
N LEU A 55 -21.94 0.23 18.92
CA LEU A 55 -22.84 1.33 19.31
C LEU A 55 -23.50 1.08 20.67
N ARG A 56 -24.02 -0.13 20.91
CA ARG A 56 -24.75 -0.45 22.15
C ARG A 56 -23.81 -0.55 23.35
N ASP A 57 -22.67 -1.22 23.18
CA ASP A 57 -21.68 -1.40 24.24
C ASP A 57 -21.08 -0.08 24.73
N ASN A 58 -21.12 0.97 23.90
CA ASN A 58 -20.57 2.28 24.20
C ASN A 58 -21.62 3.39 24.33
N ASN A 59 -22.88 3.04 24.62
CA ASN A 59 -23.97 4.00 24.80
C ASN A 59 -24.07 5.04 23.67
N PHE A 60 -23.87 4.58 22.42
CA PHE A 60 -23.94 5.37 21.20
C PHE A 60 -22.90 6.52 21.11
N LYS A 61 -21.81 6.42 21.88
CA LYS A 61 -20.60 7.25 21.75
C LYS A 61 -19.47 6.40 21.19
N VAL A 62 -18.92 6.78 20.04
CA VAL A 62 -17.92 5.97 19.33
C VAL A 62 -16.86 6.82 18.67
N LYS A 63 -15.70 6.19 18.40
CA LYS A 63 -14.67 6.72 17.51
C LYS A 63 -14.82 6.10 16.12
N CYS A 64 -14.64 6.89 15.07
CA CYS A 64 -14.67 6.43 13.69
C CYS A 64 -13.36 6.79 13.00
N VAL A 65 -12.70 5.78 12.40
CA VAL A 65 -11.60 6.03 11.47
C VAL A 65 -12.22 6.25 10.10
N LEU A 66 -11.99 7.41 9.50
CA LEU A 66 -12.59 7.76 8.21
C LEU A 66 -11.62 8.47 7.29
N ARG A 67 -11.91 8.42 5.99
CA ARG A 67 -11.37 9.37 5.01
C ARG A 67 -12.45 10.36 4.66
N ALA A 68 -12.10 11.65 4.61
CA ALA A 68 -12.96 12.70 4.08
C ALA A 68 -12.35 13.31 2.80
N THR A 69 -13.19 13.51 1.78
CA THR A 69 -12.91 14.42 0.64
C THR A 69 -13.99 15.50 0.59
N SER A 70 -13.86 16.45 -0.33
CA SER A 70 -14.91 17.44 -0.60
C SER A 70 -16.24 16.83 -1.03
N GLU A 71 -16.25 15.57 -1.51
CA GLU A 71 -17.44 14.91 -2.07
C GLU A 71 -18.02 13.81 -1.18
N ASP A 72 -17.16 13.01 -0.54
CA ASP A 72 -17.61 11.88 0.26
C ASP A 72 -16.74 11.56 1.48
N MET A 73 -17.37 10.84 2.41
CA MET A 73 -16.70 10.19 3.52
C MET A 73 -16.75 8.68 3.35
N PHE A 74 -15.66 8.01 3.69
CA PHE A 74 -15.58 6.56 3.77
C PHE A 74 -15.15 6.17 5.19
N VAL A 75 -16.00 5.42 5.89
CA VAL A 75 -15.73 4.95 7.26
C VAL A 75 -14.95 3.64 7.16
N TYR A 76 -13.67 3.65 7.53
CA TYR A 76 -12.83 2.46 7.54
C TYR A 76 -13.10 1.56 8.74
N ASP A 77 -13.46 2.17 9.87
CA ASP A 77 -13.61 1.44 11.12
C ASP A 77 -14.44 2.19 12.18
N VAL A 78 -14.94 1.44 13.17
CA VAL A 78 -15.64 1.97 14.34
C VAL A 78 -15.12 1.32 15.62
N PHE A 79 -14.87 2.14 16.65
CA PHE A 79 -14.33 1.73 17.94
C PHE A 79 -15.18 2.32 19.07
N GLY A 80 -15.11 1.69 20.23
CA GLY A 80 -15.61 2.27 21.46
C GLY A 80 -14.92 3.59 21.80
N ILE A 81 -15.60 4.43 22.57
CA ILE A 81 -15.13 5.79 22.87
C ILE A 81 -13.83 5.78 23.70
N ASP A 82 -13.67 4.81 24.58
CA ASP A 82 -12.51 4.69 25.47
C ASP A 82 -11.35 3.90 24.85
N GLU A 83 -11.53 3.34 23.64
CA GLU A 83 -10.46 2.61 22.96
C GLU A 83 -9.37 3.57 22.43
N GLU A 84 -8.11 3.14 22.57
CA GLU A 84 -6.98 3.79 21.91
C GLU A 84 -6.93 3.35 20.44
N VAL A 85 -7.03 4.31 19.53
CA VAL A 85 -7.13 4.05 18.10
C VAL A 85 -5.87 4.55 17.41
N ILE A 86 -5.07 3.62 16.87
CA ILE A 86 -3.90 3.95 16.06
C ILE A 86 -4.28 3.79 14.59
N MET A 87 -4.07 4.86 13.80
CA MET A 87 -4.23 4.82 12.35
C MET A 87 -2.97 4.26 11.68
N GLY A 88 -2.92 2.94 11.49
CA GLY A 88 -1.80 2.26 10.85
C GLY A 88 -1.71 2.49 9.34
N GLY A 89 -0.50 2.72 8.85
CA GLY A 89 -0.15 2.74 7.42
C GLY A 89 1.04 1.83 7.15
N LEU A 90 1.06 1.19 5.98
CA LEU A 90 2.13 0.27 5.60
C LEU A 90 2.83 0.76 4.33
N ALA A 91 4.14 1.00 4.38
CA ALA A 91 4.96 1.25 3.21
C ALA A 91 5.77 0.00 2.88
N ILE A 92 5.68 -0.49 1.65
CA ILE A 92 6.44 -1.66 1.18
C ILE A 92 7.27 -1.30 -0.04
N ASP A 93 8.54 -1.68 0.00
CA ASP A 93 9.43 -1.75 -1.15
C ASP A 93 9.58 -3.22 -1.59
N ILE A 94 9.15 -3.53 -2.81
CA ILE A 94 9.23 -4.89 -3.38
C ILE A 94 10.40 -4.94 -4.37
N GLY A 95 11.59 -5.18 -3.85
CA GLY A 95 12.75 -5.48 -4.68
C GLY A 95 12.65 -6.87 -5.32
N THR A 96 13.43 -7.09 -6.38
CA THR A 96 13.56 -8.41 -7.01
C THR A 96 14.06 -9.44 -5.99
N THR A 97 14.98 -9.05 -5.13
CA THR A 97 15.68 -9.93 -4.21
C THR A 97 15.18 -9.86 -2.76
N THR A 98 14.84 -8.66 -2.30
CA THR A 98 14.44 -8.37 -0.92
C THR A 98 13.13 -7.58 -0.93
N VAL A 99 12.25 -7.85 0.02
CA VAL A 99 11.06 -7.04 0.31
C VAL A 99 11.28 -6.38 1.66
N SER A 100 11.11 -5.06 1.71
CA SER A 100 11.29 -4.25 2.92
C SER A 100 9.99 -3.52 3.23
N ALA A 101 9.67 -3.35 4.52
CA ALA A 101 8.45 -2.68 4.93
C ALA A 101 8.62 -1.85 6.20
N VAL A 102 7.83 -0.78 6.28
CA VAL A 102 7.70 0.09 7.45
C VAL A 102 6.22 0.24 7.80
N LEU A 103 5.88 -0.07 9.05
CA LEU A 103 4.57 0.19 9.64
C LEU A 103 4.64 1.51 10.38
N ILE A 104 3.74 2.43 10.06
CA ILE A 104 3.72 3.79 10.59
C ILE A 104 2.39 4.12 11.26
N ASN A 105 2.42 4.98 12.27
CA ASN A 105 1.25 5.72 12.70
C ASN A 105 1.06 6.91 11.74
N MET A 106 -0.04 6.93 11.00
CA MET A 106 -0.31 7.96 9.98
C MET A 106 -0.81 9.28 10.58
N GLU A 107 -1.12 9.34 11.86
CA GLU A 107 -1.49 10.58 12.55
C GLU A 107 -0.26 11.46 12.79
N ASN A 108 0.80 10.87 13.36
CA ASN A 108 1.99 11.58 13.81
C ASN A 108 3.27 11.28 12.99
N GLY A 109 3.25 10.23 12.16
CA GLY A 109 4.38 9.81 11.32
C GLY A 109 5.36 8.85 12.00
N ASP A 110 5.09 8.40 13.22
CA ASP A 110 6.00 7.51 13.96
C ASP A 110 6.13 6.15 13.29
N ILE A 111 7.35 5.61 13.27
CA ILE A 111 7.61 4.25 12.81
C ILE A 111 7.33 3.28 13.96
N LEU A 112 6.28 2.48 13.81
CA LEU A 112 5.86 1.48 14.79
C LEU A 112 6.65 0.18 14.68
N ALA A 113 6.98 -0.24 13.45
CA ALA A 113 7.80 -1.42 13.20
C ALA A 113 8.47 -1.35 11.82
N LYS A 114 9.58 -2.09 11.68
CA LYS A 114 10.27 -2.32 10.41
C LYS A 114 10.39 -3.83 10.20
N GLY A 115 10.37 -4.26 8.94
CA GLY A 115 10.57 -5.66 8.59
C GLY A 115 11.23 -5.80 7.23
N SER A 116 11.93 -6.91 7.02
CA SER A 116 12.50 -7.27 5.72
C SER A 116 12.52 -8.77 5.56
N ALA A 117 12.28 -9.27 4.35
CA ALA A 117 12.40 -10.68 4.01
C ALA A 117 12.96 -10.88 2.60
N GLY A 118 13.51 -12.05 2.32
CA GLY A 118 13.83 -12.44 0.95
C GLY A 118 12.56 -12.54 0.11
N ASN A 119 12.60 -12.05 -1.12
CA ASN A 119 11.46 -12.14 -2.03
C ASN A 119 11.22 -13.61 -2.42
N GLY A 120 10.10 -14.18 -1.97
CA GLY A 120 9.73 -15.57 -2.21
C GLY A 120 9.61 -15.96 -3.70
N GLN A 121 9.59 -14.99 -4.61
CA GLN A 121 9.62 -15.21 -6.05
C GLN A 121 10.97 -15.71 -6.58
N ILE A 122 12.06 -15.60 -5.81
CA ILE A 122 13.42 -15.96 -6.25
C ILE A 122 13.51 -17.40 -6.76
N ARG A 123 12.73 -18.33 -6.19
CA ARG A 123 12.70 -19.75 -6.59
C ARG A 123 12.14 -19.99 -8.00
N PHE A 124 11.49 -18.99 -8.58
CA PHE A 124 10.81 -19.04 -9.88
C PHE A 124 11.58 -18.29 -10.97
N GLY A 125 12.67 -17.61 -10.62
CA GLY A 125 13.50 -16.86 -11.54
C GLY A 125 14.45 -15.92 -10.79
N ALA A 126 15.73 -15.97 -11.16
CA ALA A 126 16.76 -15.13 -10.58
C ALA A 126 16.53 -13.63 -10.88
N ASP A 127 16.01 -13.32 -12.07
CA ASP A 127 15.74 -11.97 -12.54
C ASP A 127 14.27 -11.77 -12.96
N VAL A 128 13.94 -10.52 -13.31
CA VAL A 128 12.59 -10.10 -13.73
C VAL A 128 12.12 -10.80 -15.01
N ILE A 129 13.00 -11.05 -15.99
CA ILE A 129 12.64 -11.67 -17.27
C ILE A 129 12.26 -13.14 -17.06
N ASN A 130 13.05 -13.86 -16.28
CA ASN A 130 12.80 -15.26 -15.94
C ASN A 130 11.48 -15.41 -15.17
N ARG A 131 11.15 -14.48 -14.28
CA ARG A 131 9.85 -14.45 -13.60
C ARG A 131 8.69 -14.15 -14.56
N ILE A 132 8.88 -13.25 -15.54
CA ILE A 132 7.87 -13.02 -16.58
C ILE A 132 7.62 -14.32 -17.37
N ILE A 133 8.68 -15.03 -17.77
CA ILE A 133 8.57 -16.33 -18.47
C ILE A 133 7.79 -17.33 -17.61
N GLU A 134 8.15 -17.47 -16.34
CA GLU A 134 7.47 -18.40 -15.43
C GLU A 134 6.00 -18.02 -15.26
N SER A 135 5.65 -16.73 -15.24
CA SER A 135 4.27 -16.26 -15.11
C SER A 135 3.35 -16.75 -16.25
N ARG A 136 3.92 -17.05 -17.42
CA ARG A 136 3.22 -17.53 -18.63
C ARG A 136 2.94 -19.03 -18.62
N LYS A 137 3.61 -19.79 -17.76
CA LYS A 137 3.32 -21.23 -17.60
C LYS A 137 1.94 -21.40 -16.93
N PRO A 138 1.26 -22.54 -17.15
CA PRO A 138 -0.02 -22.82 -16.50
C PRO A 138 0.06 -22.63 -14.97
N GLY A 139 -0.76 -21.72 -14.45
CA GLY A 139 -0.78 -21.35 -13.02
C GLY A 139 0.38 -20.48 -12.52
N GLY A 140 1.35 -20.14 -13.39
CA GLY A 140 2.57 -19.40 -13.03
C GLY A 140 2.29 -18.01 -12.44
N LYS A 141 1.36 -17.25 -13.05
CA LYS A 141 0.88 -15.96 -12.52
C LYS A 141 0.45 -16.05 -11.05
N LYS A 142 -0.43 -17.00 -10.72
CA LYS A 142 -0.93 -17.18 -9.35
C LYS A 142 0.20 -17.61 -8.40
N LYS A 143 1.09 -18.50 -8.84
CA LYS A 143 2.25 -18.95 -8.05
C LYS A 143 3.17 -17.78 -7.67
N LEU A 144 3.53 -16.94 -8.64
CA LEU A 144 4.38 -15.77 -8.39
C LEU A 144 3.71 -14.73 -7.51
N GLN A 145 2.39 -14.51 -7.69
CA GLN A 145 1.62 -13.61 -6.83
C GLN A 145 1.50 -14.16 -5.40
N ASP A 146 1.17 -15.44 -5.24
CA ASP A 146 1.09 -16.09 -3.93
C ASP A 146 2.46 -16.08 -3.22
N ALA A 147 3.56 -16.25 -3.96
CA ALA A 147 4.91 -16.22 -3.40
C ALA A 147 5.29 -14.84 -2.81
N VAL A 148 4.93 -13.74 -3.49
CA VAL A 148 5.21 -12.40 -2.95
C VAL A 148 4.20 -12.01 -1.87
N ILE A 149 2.92 -12.37 -2.01
CA ILE A 149 1.88 -11.95 -1.05
C ILE A 149 1.81 -12.88 0.17
N LYS A 150 1.52 -14.17 -0.03
CA LYS A 150 1.22 -15.11 1.05
C LYS A 150 2.48 -15.59 1.76
N GLU A 151 3.57 -15.71 1.02
CA GLU A 151 4.82 -16.28 1.52
C GLU A 151 5.85 -15.22 1.93
N THR A 152 5.69 -13.96 1.52
CA THR A 152 6.61 -12.87 1.88
C THR A 152 5.92 -11.75 2.65
N ILE A 153 5.00 -11.01 2.01
CA ILE A 153 4.40 -9.80 2.59
C ILE A 153 3.50 -10.10 3.81
N ASN A 154 2.57 -11.05 3.71
CA ASN A 154 1.65 -11.35 4.81
C ASN A 154 2.36 -11.87 6.07
N PRO A 155 3.38 -12.75 5.98
CA PRO A 155 4.25 -13.08 7.13
C PRO A 155 4.92 -11.86 7.75
N MET A 156 5.53 -10.99 6.94
CA MET A 156 6.16 -9.76 7.44
C MET A 156 5.14 -8.87 8.18
N ILE A 157 3.95 -8.68 7.61
CA ILE A 157 2.87 -7.91 8.25
C ILE A 157 2.52 -8.49 9.62
N ARG A 158 2.38 -9.81 9.73
CA ARG A 158 2.07 -10.46 11.03
C ARG A 158 3.15 -10.21 12.07
N GLU A 159 4.42 -10.32 11.70
CA GLU A 159 5.54 -10.10 12.62
C GLU A 159 5.66 -8.63 13.05
N MET A 160 5.50 -7.71 12.11
CA MET A 160 5.52 -6.26 12.38
C MET A 160 4.35 -5.85 13.28
N CYS A 161 3.13 -6.30 12.98
CA CYS A 161 1.96 -6.05 13.82
C CYS A 161 2.11 -6.63 15.23
N LYS A 162 2.63 -7.86 15.35
CA LYS A 162 2.92 -8.47 16.65
C LYS A 162 3.93 -7.65 17.45
N SER A 163 4.98 -7.16 16.81
CA SER A 163 6.03 -6.36 17.45
C SER A 163 5.53 -4.98 17.88
N ALA A 164 4.65 -4.38 17.09
CA ALA A 164 4.04 -3.08 17.37
C ALA A 164 2.84 -3.15 18.33
N GLY A 165 2.32 -4.34 18.63
CA GLY A 165 1.06 -4.49 19.39
C GLY A 165 -0.17 -3.97 18.63
N LEU A 166 -0.11 -3.87 17.30
CA LEU A 166 -1.17 -3.30 16.46
C LEU A 166 -1.97 -4.40 15.76
N SER A 167 -3.30 -4.30 15.75
CA SER A 167 -4.13 -5.19 14.94
C SER A 167 -3.89 -4.93 13.45
N ARG A 168 -3.79 -6.00 12.65
CA ARG A 168 -3.67 -5.88 11.19
C ARG A 168 -4.85 -5.15 10.54
N ASN A 169 -6.04 -5.27 11.14
CA ASN A 169 -7.24 -4.58 10.68
C ASN A 169 -7.21 -3.06 10.95
N GLN A 170 -6.24 -2.58 11.74
CA GLN A 170 -5.97 -1.16 11.97
C GLN A 170 -4.95 -0.58 10.98
N ILE A 171 -4.57 -1.33 9.94
CA ILE A 171 -3.79 -0.80 8.81
C ILE A 171 -4.77 -0.42 7.70
N TYR A 172 -4.99 0.89 7.53
CA TYR A 172 -6.04 1.45 6.65
C TYR A 172 -5.53 1.90 5.27
N ARG A 173 -4.21 1.93 5.11
CA ARG A 173 -3.51 2.29 3.87
C ARG A 173 -2.27 1.45 3.70
N MET A 174 -1.97 1.14 2.45
CA MET A 174 -0.70 0.59 2.05
C MET A 174 -0.16 1.37 0.86
N CYS A 175 1.13 1.64 0.81
CA CYS A 175 1.81 2.07 -0.41
C CYS A 175 2.87 1.05 -0.82
N VAL A 176 3.06 0.92 -2.13
CA VAL A 176 4.02 -0.01 -2.75
C VAL A 176 4.92 0.77 -3.70
N ALA A 177 6.23 0.66 -3.47
CA ALA A 177 7.26 1.06 -4.42
C ALA A 177 7.93 -0.23 -4.94
N SER A 178 8.06 -0.36 -6.26
CA SER A 178 8.75 -1.49 -6.89
C SER A 178 8.96 -1.23 -8.37
N ASN A 179 9.87 -1.98 -9.00
CA ASN A 179 10.00 -1.95 -10.45
C ASN A 179 8.71 -2.43 -11.14
N THR A 180 8.54 -2.05 -12.40
CA THR A 180 7.29 -2.30 -13.14
C THR A 180 6.91 -3.78 -13.19
N THR A 181 7.89 -4.69 -13.30
CA THR A 181 7.61 -6.14 -13.31
C THR A 181 7.07 -6.60 -11.96
N MET A 182 7.69 -6.18 -10.85
CA MET A 182 7.23 -6.52 -9.50
C MET A 182 5.81 -6.01 -9.24
N ASN A 183 5.49 -4.77 -9.66
CA ASN A 183 4.13 -4.23 -9.59
C ASN A 183 3.11 -5.11 -10.34
N HIS A 184 3.45 -5.61 -11.54
CA HIS A 184 2.54 -6.47 -12.31
C HIS A 184 2.36 -7.84 -11.66
N LEU A 185 3.44 -8.46 -11.17
CA LEU A 185 3.36 -9.78 -10.51
C LEU A 185 2.61 -9.70 -9.17
N PHE A 186 2.85 -8.65 -8.38
CA PHE A 186 2.11 -8.34 -7.16
C PHE A 186 0.60 -8.20 -7.43
N ALA A 187 0.22 -7.47 -8.47
CA ALA A 187 -1.18 -7.27 -8.84
C ALA A 187 -1.80 -8.47 -9.60
N GLY A 188 -1.04 -9.52 -9.94
CA GLY A 188 -1.55 -10.64 -10.74
C GLY A 188 -1.87 -10.26 -12.19
N ILE A 189 -1.24 -9.19 -12.70
CA ILE A 189 -1.45 -8.68 -14.05
C ILE A 189 -0.48 -9.36 -15.02
N ASN A 190 -0.87 -9.48 -16.30
CA ASN A 190 0.00 -10.08 -17.32
C ASN A 190 1.23 -9.18 -17.56
N ALA A 191 2.42 -9.70 -17.25
CA ALA A 191 3.69 -8.99 -17.38
C ALA A 191 4.42 -9.27 -18.71
N ASP A 192 3.93 -10.18 -19.56
CA ASP A 192 4.58 -10.54 -20.83
C ASP A 192 4.88 -9.33 -21.74
N PRO A 193 3.94 -8.36 -21.91
CA PRO A 193 4.19 -7.21 -22.78
C PRO A 193 5.35 -6.31 -22.34
N LEU A 194 5.82 -6.41 -21.09
CA LEU A 194 6.95 -5.62 -20.59
C LEU A 194 8.27 -5.95 -21.30
N ARG A 195 8.43 -7.19 -21.76
CA ARG A 195 9.66 -7.68 -22.41
C ARG A 195 9.52 -7.89 -23.92
N MET A 196 8.30 -7.71 -24.45
CA MET A 196 8.00 -7.90 -25.87
C MET A 196 7.91 -6.54 -26.52
N GLU A 197 8.59 -6.35 -27.66
CA GLU A 197 8.49 -5.11 -28.43
C GLU A 197 7.01 -4.76 -28.71
N PRO A 198 6.56 -3.50 -28.45
CA PRO A 198 7.35 -2.31 -28.12
C PRO A 198 7.46 -1.97 -26.61
N TYR A 199 7.52 -2.99 -25.74
CA TYR A 199 7.80 -2.91 -24.30
C TYR A 199 6.78 -2.07 -23.52
N ILE A 200 5.49 -2.42 -23.63
CA ILE A 200 4.39 -1.61 -23.09
C ILE A 200 3.82 -2.21 -21.80
N PRO A 201 3.87 -1.50 -20.66
CA PRO A 201 3.22 -1.94 -19.44
C PRO A 201 1.70 -1.85 -19.53
N ALA A 202 1.01 -2.67 -18.74
CA ALA A 202 -0.45 -2.60 -18.65
C ALA A 202 -0.94 -1.31 -17.97
N PHE A 203 -0.12 -0.74 -17.09
CA PHE A 203 -0.41 0.54 -16.43
C PHE A 203 0.87 1.27 -16.00
N PHE A 204 0.83 2.60 -16.08
CA PHE A 204 1.76 3.47 -15.37
C PHE A 204 1.25 3.81 -13.97
N LYS A 205 -0.06 4.05 -13.84
CA LYS A 205 -0.72 4.39 -12.58
C LYS A 205 -2.08 3.70 -12.51
N THR A 206 -2.47 3.28 -11.31
CA THR A 206 -3.81 2.76 -11.01
C THR A 206 -4.24 3.20 -9.61
N ASN A 207 -5.53 3.41 -9.42
CA ASN A 207 -6.16 3.69 -8.12
C ASN A 207 -7.22 2.62 -7.78
N SER A 208 -7.12 1.45 -8.42
CA SER A 208 -8.16 0.41 -8.40
C SER A 208 -7.79 -0.79 -7.55
N LEU A 209 -6.83 -0.65 -6.63
CA LEU A 209 -6.26 -1.77 -5.89
C LEU A 209 -6.55 -1.67 -4.40
N PHE A 210 -7.28 -2.64 -3.87
CA PHE A 210 -7.57 -2.78 -2.45
C PHE A 210 -6.96 -4.06 -1.87
N ALA A 211 -6.77 -4.10 -0.56
CA ALA A 211 -6.21 -5.27 0.13
C ALA A 211 -6.99 -6.56 -0.18
N SER A 212 -8.33 -6.47 -0.28
CA SER A 212 -9.20 -7.59 -0.63
C SER A 212 -8.98 -8.14 -2.04
N ASP A 213 -8.55 -7.32 -3.00
CA ASP A 213 -8.42 -7.73 -4.41
C ASP A 213 -7.24 -8.69 -4.62
N VAL A 214 -6.17 -8.47 -3.85
CA VAL A 214 -4.91 -9.22 -3.98
C VAL A 214 -4.62 -10.14 -2.79
N GLY A 215 -5.41 -10.04 -1.71
CA GLY A 215 -5.27 -10.90 -0.54
C GLY A 215 -4.16 -10.47 0.43
N ILE A 216 -3.96 -9.16 0.57
CA ILE A 216 -3.09 -8.61 1.61
C ILE A 216 -3.84 -8.63 2.95
N ASP A 217 -3.18 -9.14 3.99
CA ASP A 217 -3.77 -9.45 5.28
C ASP A 217 -3.77 -8.22 6.22
N ILE A 218 -4.47 -7.17 5.79
CA ILE A 218 -4.73 -5.91 6.52
C ILE A 218 -6.23 -5.59 6.48
N ASN A 219 -6.66 -4.37 6.84
CA ASN A 219 -8.05 -3.96 6.65
C ASN A 219 -8.47 -4.20 5.19
N GLN A 220 -9.57 -4.94 4.97
CA GLN A 220 -9.96 -5.40 3.63
C GLN A 220 -10.27 -4.23 2.67
N ASP A 221 -10.77 -3.12 3.22
CA ASP A 221 -11.08 -1.90 2.47
C ASP A 221 -9.86 -0.99 2.28
N ALA A 222 -8.68 -1.35 2.81
CA ALA A 222 -7.47 -0.56 2.68
C ALA A 222 -7.08 -0.41 1.21
N HIS A 223 -6.95 0.84 0.77
CA HIS A 223 -6.46 1.17 -0.56
C HIS A 223 -4.95 0.97 -0.62
N ILE A 224 -4.49 0.31 -1.68
CA ILE A 224 -3.09 0.10 -2.01
C ILE A 224 -2.67 1.12 -3.07
N ILE A 225 -1.81 2.05 -2.68
CA ILE A 225 -1.26 3.08 -3.55
C ILE A 225 0.03 2.56 -4.15
N VAL A 226 0.03 2.27 -5.45
CA VAL A 226 1.24 1.87 -6.17
C VAL A 226 1.94 3.12 -6.70
N ALA A 227 3.21 3.29 -6.37
CA ALA A 227 4.04 4.36 -6.93
C ALA A 227 4.08 4.21 -8.46
N PRO A 228 3.94 5.30 -9.22
CA PRO A 228 3.73 5.23 -10.66
C PRO A 228 4.96 4.69 -11.39
N ASN A 229 4.74 3.80 -12.36
CA ASN A 229 5.77 3.35 -13.29
C ASN A 229 6.00 4.42 -14.38
N ILE A 230 7.19 4.44 -14.99
CA ILE A 230 7.52 5.29 -16.15
C ILE A 230 7.62 4.47 -17.43
N GLY A 231 8.15 3.25 -17.35
CA GLY A 231 8.36 2.35 -18.48
C GLY A 231 8.40 0.90 -18.03
N SER A 232 8.76 -0.01 -18.93
CA SER A 232 8.84 -1.44 -18.58
C SER A 232 9.98 -1.78 -17.61
N TYR A 233 11.05 -0.98 -17.61
CA TYR A 233 12.25 -1.20 -16.81
C TYR A 233 12.55 -0.06 -15.81
N VAL A 234 11.68 0.95 -15.75
CA VAL A 234 11.76 2.04 -14.76
C VAL A 234 10.40 2.12 -14.07
N GLY A 235 10.36 1.69 -12.81
CA GLY A 235 9.12 1.52 -12.05
C GLY A 235 8.88 2.53 -10.95
N GLY A 236 8.00 2.13 -10.04
CA GLY A 236 7.56 2.92 -8.90
C GLY A 236 8.61 3.09 -7.81
N ASP A 237 9.57 2.17 -7.71
CA ASP A 237 10.79 2.32 -6.89
C ASP A 237 11.56 3.60 -7.26
N ILE A 238 11.82 3.79 -8.54
CA ILE A 238 12.55 4.95 -9.04
C ILE A 238 11.74 6.24 -8.89
N THR A 239 10.43 6.21 -9.13
CA THR A 239 9.60 7.41 -8.92
C THR A 239 9.44 7.76 -7.45
N ALA A 240 9.39 6.77 -6.55
CA ALA A 240 9.38 7.00 -5.10
C ALA A 240 10.73 7.58 -4.62
N GLY A 241 11.85 7.02 -5.07
CA GLY A 241 13.19 7.56 -4.80
C GLY A 241 13.38 8.97 -5.35
N THR A 242 12.87 9.24 -6.55
CA THR A 242 12.86 10.58 -7.15
C THR A 242 12.01 11.57 -6.35
N LEU A 243 10.84 11.14 -5.87
CA LEU A 243 9.97 11.98 -5.05
C LEU A 243 10.67 12.41 -3.76
N VAL A 244 11.31 11.47 -3.05
CA VAL A 244 11.95 11.75 -1.75
C VAL A 244 13.29 12.48 -1.90
N SER A 245 14.00 12.32 -3.03
CA SER A 245 15.25 13.05 -3.30
C SER A 245 15.05 14.54 -3.57
N MET A 246 13.82 14.95 -3.90
CA MET A 246 13.44 16.33 -4.20
C MET A 246 14.15 16.93 -5.43
N ILE A 247 14.72 16.11 -6.32
CA ILE A 247 15.36 16.59 -7.56
C ILE A 247 14.36 17.33 -8.46
N TRP A 248 13.08 16.96 -8.39
CA TRP A 248 11.97 17.61 -9.09
C TRP A 248 11.63 19.01 -8.56
N ASN A 249 12.17 19.40 -7.41
CA ASN A 249 11.89 20.67 -6.73
C ASN A 249 13.14 21.53 -6.56
N ARG A 250 14.13 21.36 -7.44
CA ARG A 250 15.43 22.05 -7.39
C ARG A 250 15.83 22.50 -8.79
N PRO A 251 16.39 23.71 -8.96
CA PRO A 251 16.85 24.16 -10.26
C PRO A 251 18.15 23.49 -10.71
N GLU A 252 18.95 22.94 -9.79
CA GLU A 252 20.25 22.34 -10.10
C GLU A 252 20.12 20.98 -10.78
N PHE A 253 20.96 20.73 -11.80
CA PHE A 253 21.11 19.40 -12.37
C PHE A 253 21.61 18.41 -11.34
N SER A 254 20.84 17.36 -11.14
CA SER A 254 21.13 16.28 -10.21
C SER A 254 21.10 14.95 -10.96
N LEU A 255 21.92 14.01 -10.50
CA LEU A 255 21.90 12.62 -10.92
C LEU A 255 21.54 11.76 -9.71
N PHE A 256 20.36 11.16 -9.75
CA PHE A 256 19.95 10.09 -8.84
C PHE A 256 20.33 8.75 -9.46
N VAL A 257 20.96 7.90 -8.66
CA VAL A 257 21.45 6.58 -9.06
C VAL A 257 20.89 5.58 -8.07
N ASP A 258 20.06 4.65 -8.56
CA ASP A 258 19.65 3.47 -7.82
C ASP A 258 20.52 2.30 -8.28
N LEU A 259 21.20 1.66 -7.34
CA LEU A 259 22.13 0.56 -7.59
C LEU A 259 21.59 -0.70 -6.94
N GLY A 260 20.88 -1.51 -7.72
CA GLY A 260 20.47 -2.85 -7.33
C GLY A 260 20.84 -3.87 -8.41
N THR A 261 20.01 -4.91 -8.53
CA THR A 261 20.10 -5.92 -9.60
C THR A 261 20.05 -5.27 -10.98
N ASN A 262 19.28 -4.19 -11.11
CA ASN A 262 19.32 -3.26 -12.23
C ASN A 262 20.04 -1.98 -11.78
N GLY A 263 20.65 -1.28 -12.73
CA GLY A 263 21.11 0.09 -12.51
C GLY A 263 20.09 1.05 -13.11
N GLU A 264 19.46 1.87 -12.29
CA GLU A 264 18.51 2.89 -12.74
C GLU A 264 19.04 4.28 -12.43
N LEU A 265 18.84 5.19 -13.38
CA LEU A 265 19.31 6.56 -13.30
C LEU A 265 18.15 7.52 -13.51
N VAL A 266 18.19 8.64 -12.79
CA VAL A 266 17.36 9.81 -13.07
C VAL A 266 18.25 11.04 -13.12
N PHE A 267 18.28 11.71 -14.27
CA PHE A 267 19.01 12.94 -14.49
C PHE A 267 18.04 14.09 -14.76
N GLY A 268 18.23 15.22 -14.09
CA GLY A 268 17.41 16.40 -14.34
C GLY A 268 17.32 17.34 -13.16
N ASN A 269 16.27 18.16 -13.18
CA ASN A 269 15.96 19.21 -12.21
C ASN A 269 14.44 19.48 -12.23
N SER A 270 14.00 20.63 -11.71
CA SER A 270 12.60 21.06 -11.70
C SER A 270 12.00 21.38 -13.07
N GLU A 271 12.82 21.57 -14.11
CA GLU A 271 12.34 21.89 -15.47
C GLU A 271 12.14 20.63 -16.31
N PHE A 272 13.05 19.67 -16.21
CA PHE A 272 12.92 18.38 -16.88
C PHE A 272 13.62 17.26 -16.12
N MET A 273 13.15 16.04 -16.33
CA MET A 273 13.82 14.82 -15.86
C MET A 273 13.81 13.76 -16.95
N MET A 274 14.90 13.00 -17.02
CA MET A 274 15.05 11.83 -17.88
C MET A 274 15.44 10.64 -17.01
N SER A 275 14.97 9.46 -17.37
CA SER A 275 15.35 8.22 -16.69
C SER A 275 15.73 7.14 -17.69
N CYS A 276 16.68 6.30 -17.29
CA CYS A 276 17.07 5.12 -18.02
C CYS A 276 17.35 3.97 -17.04
N ALA A 277 17.29 2.75 -17.58
CA ALA A 277 17.65 1.53 -16.87
C ALA A 277 18.76 0.82 -17.66
N CYS A 278 19.69 0.20 -16.95
CA CYS A 278 20.73 -0.66 -17.51
C CYS A 278 20.81 -1.98 -16.72
N SER A 279 21.19 -3.05 -17.40
CA SER A 279 21.45 -4.33 -16.74
C SER A 279 22.81 -4.26 -16.03
N ALA A 280 22.81 -4.12 -14.70
CA ALA A 280 24.01 -4.06 -13.89
C ALA A 280 24.44 -5.45 -13.36
N GLY A 281 23.47 -6.28 -12.98
CA GLY A 281 23.69 -7.57 -12.32
C GLY A 281 23.80 -7.43 -10.79
N PRO A 282 23.63 -8.52 -10.02
CA PRO A 282 23.45 -8.45 -8.56
C PRO A 282 24.77 -8.36 -7.77
N ALA A 283 25.88 -7.94 -8.38
CA ALA A 283 27.21 -7.97 -7.76
C ALA A 283 27.26 -7.16 -6.45
N PHE A 284 26.59 -5.99 -6.41
CA PHE A 284 26.52 -5.16 -5.20
C PHE A 284 25.55 -5.71 -4.13
N GLU A 285 24.67 -6.64 -4.48
CA GLU A 285 23.79 -7.36 -3.56
C GLU A 285 24.43 -8.68 -3.05
N GLY A 286 25.71 -8.91 -3.39
CA GLY A 286 26.45 -10.14 -3.08
C GLY A 286 26.09 -11.34 -3.98
N GLY A 287 25.34 -11.13 -5.06
CA GLY A 287 25.00 -12.18 -6.04
C GLY A 287 26.17 -12.52 -6.96
N ASP A 288 26.28 -13.78 -7.35
CA ASP A 288 27.29 -14.32 -8.28
C ASP A 288 28.76 -14.05 -7.89
N ILE A 289 29.02 -13.83 -6.60
CA ILE A 289 30.36 -13.70 -6.01
C ILE A 289 30.61 -14.90 -5.09
N SER A 290 31.75 -15.60 -5.25
CA SER A 290 32.06 -16.84 -4.53
C SER A 290 32.00 -16.74 -3.00
N CYS A 291 32.22 -15.55 -2.46
CA CYS A 291 32.09 -15.23 -1.03
C CYS A 291 31.14 -14.06 -0.79
N GLY A 292 30.17 -13.83 -1.68
CA GLY A 292 29.18 -12.76 -1.54
C GLY A 292 28.28 -12.96 -0.33
N MET A 293 27.95 -11.87 0.35
CA MET A 293 27.09 -11.85 1.55
C MET A 293 26.25 -10.55 1.58
N ARG A 294 25.23 -10.51 2.45
CA ARG A 294 24.39 -9.33 2.70
C ARG A 294 24.61 -8.78 4.10
#